data_AF-A0A453MBP8-F1
#
_entry.id   AF-A0A453MBP8-F1
#
_cell.length_a   1.000
_cell.length_b   1.000
_cell.length_c   1.000
_cell.angle_alpha   90.00
_cell.angle_beta   90.00
_cell.angle_gamma   90.00
#
_symmetry.space_group_name_H-M   'P 1'
#
loop_
_entity.id
_entity.type
_entity.pdbx_description
1 polymer ?
#
loop_
_entity_poly.entity_id
_entity_poly.type
_entity_poly.pdbx_seq_one_letter_code
_entity_poly.pdbx_strand_id
1 'polypeptide(L)'
;MRPRPPALVSSLLLLLLLFAVPRHAAAAGGDGGGMVRVDGTRFVAGDGDRTVYLSGFNAYWLMEMASDPSRRGGVVSAFRQAAAHGLNLARTWAFSDGGDRPLQSSPGVYHEDMFQGLDFVIAEARRHGIYLLLCLTNNFDDFGGKRQYVQWAREDVAAGAAAHNLTSADDFFNSTLVKSYYKNHVKTVLTRVNTVTGVAYKDDPAIFGWELMNEPRCGAEPTGALVQAWVEEMAPYLKTIDAAHLVTAGLEGFYGDGAHESKELNPWGIYYGTNFVATHQAAGIDFATIHLYPDVWLWGSTADQQARFFRNWTASHVSDTERHLRKPLLVTEYGKFLWEEGGENATSATQRRDRFLGMVLDAIYESASRGGPLVGGAFWQLLLDGDGMDALKDGYQIVLPEDARAATIISDHSEKMAELSKQVAAEAGRRWSRKIGSFVSWDDQFLHCLVLRYM
;
A
#
# COMPACT_ATOMS: atom_id res chain seq x y z
N MET A 1 -20.79 26.13 82.77
CA MET A 1 -21.46 25.24 81.80
C MET A 1 -21.38 25.92 80.43
N ARG A 2 -20.24 25.74 79.76
CA ARG A 2 -20.08 25.01 78.49
C ARG A 2 -20.90 25.59 77.32
N PRO A 3 -20.27 26.43 76.47
CA PRO A 3 -20.78 26.82 75.17
C PRO A 3 -20.44 25.75 74.10
N ARG A 4 -21.10 25.88 72.95
CA ARG A 4 -21.04 25.03 71.75
C ARG A 4 -19.61 24.72 71.26
N PRO A 5 -19.36 23.54 70.66
CA PRO A 5 -18.07 23.23 70.04
C PRO A 5 -17.93 23.87 68.64
N PRO A 6 -16.76 24.43 68.29
CA PRO A 6 -16.42 24.77 66.92
C PRO A 6 -15.77 23.58 66.19
N ALA A 7 -15.97 23.57 64.87
CA ALA A 7 -15.40 22.63 63.92
C ALA A 7 -13.86 22.69 63.89
N LEU A 8 -13.23 21.51 63.85
CA LEU A 8 -11.81 21.35 63.55
C LEU A 8 -11.69 20.79 62.13
N VAL A 9 -11.23 21.66 61.24
CA VAL A 9 -10.76 21.36 59.89
C VAL A 9 -9.41 20.68 60.03
N SER A 10 -9.32 19.39 59.70
CA SER A 10 -8.03 18.70 59.55
C SER A 10 -7.54 18.85 58.12
N SER A 11 -6.42 19.52 57.98
CA SER A 11 -5.71 19.82 56.74
C SER A 11 -5.31 18.56 55.97
N LEU A 12 -5.69 18.54 54.69
CA LEU A 12 -5.23 17.61 53.67
C LEU A 12 -3.78 17.98 53.28
N LEU A 13 -2.84 17.07 53.46
CA LEU A 13 -1.49 17.17 52.88
C LEU A 13 -1.26 15.91 52.04
N LEU A 14 -1.75 15.95 50.79
CA LEU A 14 -1.46 14.94 49.79
C LEU A 14 -0.22 15.40 49.01
N LEU A 15 0.92 14.74 49.24
CA LEU A 15 2.08 14.83 48.36
C LEU A 15 1.69 14.21 47.00
N LEU A 16 1.52 15.04 45.98
CA LEU A 16 1.46 14.61 44.59
C LEU A 16 2.90 14.28 44.13
N LEU A 17 3.24 12.99 44.16
CA LEU A 17 4.35 12.44 43.39
C LEU A 17 3.95 12.51 41.91
N LEU A 18 4.46 13.52 41.20
CA LEU A 18 4.42 13.62 39.75
C LEU A 18 5.27 12.47 39.17
N PHE A 19 4.63 11.34 38.89
CA PHE A 19 5.17 10.40 37.92
C PHE A 19 5.13 11.07 36.55
N ALA A 20 6.28 11.55 36.11
CA ALA A 20 6.50 11.96 34.73
C ALA A 20 6.36 10.70 33.85
N VAL A 21 5.14 10.44 33.37
CA VAL A 21 4.91 9.53 32.26
C VAL A 21 5.65 10.13 31.05
N PRO A 22 6.55 9.40 30.38
CA PRO A 22 7.13 9.88 29.14
C PRO A 22 5.99 10.08 28.16
N ARG A 23 5.68 11.34 27.82
CA ARG A 23 4.90 11.65 26.63
C ARG A 23 5.72 11.13 25.45
N HIS A 24 5.42 9.92 25.00
CA HIS A 24 5.71 9.53 23.65
C HIS A 24 5.05 10.59 22.77
N ALA A 25 5.87 11.35 22.06
CA ALA A 25 5.39 12.23 21.03
C ALA A 25 4.65 11.33 20.03
N ALA A 26 3.33 11.37 20.08
CA ALA A 26 2.51 10.92 18.97
C ALA A 26 3.07 11.64 17.74
N ALA A 27 3.56 10.87 16.77
CA ALA A 27 3.94 11.42 15.48
C ALA A 27 2.77 12.26 14.97
N ALA A 28 3.05 13.50 14.59
CA ALA A 28 2.07 14.38 13.99
C ALA A 28 1.53 13.72 12.71
N GLY A 29 0.35 13.12 12.78
CA GLY A 29 -0.24 12.37 11.68
C GLY A 29 -1.76 12.29 11.70
N GLY A 30 -2.45 13.23 12.36
CA GLY A 30 -3.88 13.12 12.60
C GLY A 30 -4.81 14.11 11.91
N ASP A 31 -4.36 15.30 11.48
CA ASP A 31 -5.32 16.35 11.10
C ASP A 31 -4.83 17.34 10.01
N GLY A 32 -3.78 17.00 9.26
CA GLY A 32 -3.20 17.90 8.23
C GLY A 32 -2.62 17.24 6.97
N GLY A 33 -2.78 15.93 6.81
CA GLY A 33 -2.28 15.20 5.65
C GLY A 33 -3.32 15.20 4.54
N GLY A 34 -3.40 16.27 3.76
CA GLY A 34 -4.21 16.28 2.54
C GLY A 34 -3.85 15.13 1.57
N MET A 35 -4.65 14.96 0.53
CA MET A 35 -4.51 13.88 -0.45
C MET A 35 -3.06 13.68 -0.91
N VAL A 36 -2.61 12.41 -0.95
CA VAL A 36 -1.27 12.07 -1.43
C VAL A 36 -1.22 12.23 -2.95
N ARG A 37 -0.15 12.83 -3.46
CA ARG A 37 0.06 13.14 -4.88
C ARG A 37 1.44 12.66 -5.31
N VAL A 38 1.67 12.62 -6.61
CA VAL A 38 2.99 12.35 -7.19
C VAL A 38 3.69 13.66 -7.54
N ASP A 39 4.96 13.78 -7.16
CA ASP A 39 5.90 14.80 -7.66
C ASP A 39 7.15 14.08 -8.20
N GLY A 40 7.16 13.90 -9.53
CA GLY A 40 8.18 13.10 -10.22
C GLY A 40 8.22 11.67 -9.68
N THR A 41 9.34 11.28 -9.08
CA THR A 41 9.57 9.94 -8.54
C THR A 41 9.22 9.80 -7.06
N ARG A 42 8.53 10.79 -6.46
CA ARG A 42 8.20 10.83 -5.03
C ARG A 42 6.70 11.01 -4.80
N PHE A 43 6.26 10.59 -3.62
CA PHE A 43 4.95 10.97 -3.09
C PHE A 43 5.06 12.24 -2.24
N VAL A 44 4.04 13.08 -2.29
CA VAL A 44 3.93 14.30 -1.47
C VAL A 44 2.52 14.43 -0.90
N ALA A 45 2.38 14.99 0.30
CA ALA A 45 1.08 15.17 0.95
C ALA A 45 1.02 16.44 1.80
N GLY A 46 -0.21 16.93 2.01
CA GLY A 46 -0.50 18.11 2.84
C GLY A 46 -0.01 19.43 2.28
N ASP A 47 -0.06 20.46 3.13
CA ASP A 47 0.40 21.81 2.80
C ASP A 47 1.93 21.87 2.75
N GLY A 48 2.47 22.41 1.66
CA GLY A 48 3.92 22.51 1.44
C GLY A 48 4.58 21.24 0.87
N ASP A 49 3.78 20.30 0.34
CA ASP A 49 4.24 19.14 -0.44
C ASP A 49 5.29 18.29 0.29
N ARG A 50 5.00 17.96 1.56
CA ARG A 50 5.89 17.12 2.37
C ARG A 50 6.07 15.75 1.69
N THR A 51 7.32 15.37 1.43
CA THR A 51 7.65 14.06 0.88
C THR A 51 7.17 12.93 1.79
N VAL A 52 6.49 11.95 1.21
CA VAL A 52 5.98 10.76 1.89
C VAL A 52 6.78 9.56 1.40
N TYR A 53 7.47 8.90 2.33
CA TYR A 53 8.06 7.59 2.14
C TYR A 53 7.23 6.56 2.88
N LEU A 54 7.07 5.36 2.30
CA LEU A 54 6.12 4.38 2.79
C LEU A 54 6.84 3.19 3.42
N SER A 55 6.43 2.87 4.64
CA SER A 55 6.79 1.62 5.33
C SER A 55 5.48 0.95 5.70
N GLY A 56 5.18 -0.18 5.07
CA GLY A 56 3.85 -0.76 5.13
C GLY A 56 3.81 -2.26 5.40
N PHE A 57 2.59 -2.77 5.40
CA PHE A 57 2.26 -4.17 5.58
C PHE A 57 1.03 -4.54 4.75
N ASN A 58 0.90 -5.83 4.44
CA ASN A 58 -0.32 -6.41 3.91
C ASN A 58 -1.13 -7.03 5.05
N ALA A 59 -2.44 -6.80 5.03
CA ALA A 59 -3.39 -7.44 5.94
C ALA A 59 -4.74 -7.57 5.23
N TYR A 60 -4.86 -8.58 4.38
CA TYR A 60 -6.04 -8.77 3.54
C TYR A 60 -7.34 -9.04 4.34
N TRP A 61 -7.19 -9.55 5.56
CA TRP A 61 -8.26 -10.01 6.44
C TRP A 61 -9.00 -8.88 7.18
N LEU A 62 -8.54 -7.63 7.06
CA LEU A 62 -9.06 -6.49 7.86
C LEU A 62 -10.56 -6.28 7.68
N MET A 63 -11.05 -6.28 6.43
CA MET A 63 -12.48 -6.08 6.13
C MET A 63 -13.33 -7.21 6.71
N GLU A 64 -12.93 -8.47 6.49
CA GLU A 64 -13.66 -9.64 6.97
C GLU A 64 -13.69 -9.73 8.50
N MET A 65 -12.59 -9.36 9.17
CA MET A 65 -12.57 -9.27 10.62
C MET A 65 -13.48 -8.14 11.12
N ALA A 66 -13.44 -6.97 10.48
CA ALA A 66 -14.24 -5.81 10.87
C ALA A 66 -15.74 -5.97 10.63
N SER A 67 -16.14 -6.88 9.72
CA SER A 67 -17.54 -7.19 9.43
C SER A 67 -18.27 -7.78 10.64
N ASP A 68 -17.54 -8.42 11.56
CA ASP A 68 -18.06 -8.85 12.85
C ASP A 68 -17.72 -7.80 13.91
N PRO A 69 -18.71 -7.07 14.46
CA PRO A 69 -18.47 -6.05 15.47
C PRO A 69 -17.69 -6.55 16.70
N SER A 70 -17.82 -7.83 17.07
CA SER A 70 -17.11 -8.41 18.21
C SER A 70 -15.61 -8.57 17.96
N ARG A 71 -15.19 -8.62 16.68
CA ARG A 71 -13.79 -8.81 16.26
C ARG A 71 -13.09 -7.53 15.83
N ARG A 72 -13.79 -6.40 15.75
CA ARG A 72 -13.22 -5.07 15.42
C ARG A 72 -12.04 -4.65 16.31
N GLY A 73 -11.99 -5.15 17.55
CA GLY A 73 -10.84 -4.94 18.44
C GLY A 73 -9.51 -5.43 17.86
N GLY A 74 -9.52 -6.48 17.02
CA GLY A 74 -8.33 -6.95 16.32
C GLY A 74 -7.83 -5.94 15.28
N VAL A 75 -8.72 -5.34 14.49
CA VAL A 75 -8.37 -4.28 13.51
C VAL A 75 -7.74 -3.07 14.21
N VAL A 76 -8.31 -2.65 15.34
CA VAL A 76 -7.72 -1.59 16.18
C VAL A 76 -6.33 -2.00 16.67
N SER A 77 -6.17 -3.24 17.14
CA SER A 77 -4.87 -3.75 17.59
C SER A 77 -3.83 -3.75 16.48
N ALA A 78 -4.20 -4.16 15.26
CA ALA A 78 -3.30 -4.22 14.12
C ALA A 78 -2.77 -2.84 13.74
N PHE A 79 -3.65 -1.85 13.62
CA PHE A 79 -3.24 -0.48 13.32
C PHE A 79 -2.43 0.15 14.46
N ARG A 80 -2.79 -0.13 15.72
CA ARG A 80 -2.02 0.32 16.89
C ARG A 80 -0.61 -0.27 16.91
N GLN A 81 -0.47 -1.58 16.70
CA GLN A 81 0.83 -2.25 16.63
C GLN A 81 1.64 -1.70 15.45
N ALA A 82 1.06 -1.63 14.25
CA ALA A 82 1.72 -1.12 13.07
C ALA A 82 2.24 0.32 13.27
N ALA A 83 1.40 1.23 13.78
CA ALA A 83 1.78 2.61 14.06
C ALA A 83 2.89 2.71 15.12
N ALA A 84 2.87 1.84 16.15
CA ALA A 84 3.94 1.78 17.16
C ALA A 84 5.30 1.36 16.58
N HIS A 85 5.31 0.64 15.46
CA HIS A 85 6.52 0.26 14.71
C HIS A 85 6.82 1.21 13.52
N GLY A 86 6.16 2.37 13.46
CA GLY A 86 6.40 3.39 12.44
C GLY A 86 5.85 3.07 11.06
N LEU A 87 5.05 2.01 10.93
CA LEU A 87 4.37 1.68 9.67
C LEU A 87 3.27 2.71 9.40
N ASN A 88 3.17 3.13 8.14
CA ASN A 88 2.26 4.20 7.69
C ASN A 88 1.44 3.81 6.44
N LEU A 89 1.52 2.56 5.98
CA LEU A 89 0.74 2.04 4.87
C LEU A 89 0.20 0.64 5.21
N ALA A 90 -1.08 0.41 4.96
CA ALA A 90 -1.68 -0.91 4.94
C ALA A 90 -2.27 -1.19 3.55
N ARG A 91 -1.83 -2.28 2.91
CA ARG A 91 -2.46 -2.80 1.70
C ARG A 91 -3.47 -3.88 2.08
N THR A 92 -4.69 -3.77 1.58
CA THR A 92 -5.79 -4.68 1.93
C THR A 92 -6.82 -4.80 0.82
N TRP A 93 -7.75 -5.75 0.96
CA TRP A 93 -8.78 -6.05 -0.02
C TRP A 93 -10.00 -5.16 0.17
N ALA A 94 -10.44 -4.53 -0.91
CA ALA A 94 -11.77 -3.93 -1.04
C ALA A 94 -12.69 -4.82 -1.88
N PHE A 95 -12.41 -6.13 -1.90
CA PHE A 95 -13.20 -7.15 -2.58
C PHE A 95 -13.34 -8.41 -1.72
N SER A 96 -14.40 -9.15 -2.00
CA SER A 96 -14.62 -10.55 -1.65
C SER A 96 -15.79 -10.98 -2.52
N ASP A 97 -15.49 -11.64 -3.63
CA ASP A 97 -16.40 -11.90 -4.74
C ASP A 97 -16.97 -13.32 -4.62
N GLY A 98 -18.25 -13.43 -4.26
CA GLY A 98 -18.89 -14.72 -3.99
C GLY A 98 -18.37 -15.42 -2.73
N GLY A 99 -18.56 -16.74 -2.65
CA GLY A 99 -18.15 -17.55 -1.50
C GLY A 99 -19.03 -17.36 -0.25
N ASP A 100 -18.51 -17.80 0.90
CA ASP A 100 -19.27 -17.88 2.16
C ASP A 100 -19.42 -16.54 2.88
N ARG A 101 -18.44 -15.64 2.72
CA ARG A 101 -18.43 -14.29 3.32
C ARG A 101 -18.14 -13.21 2.26
N PRO A 102 -19.03 -13.03 1.27
CA PRO A 102 -18.82 -12.07 0.21
C PRO A 102 -18.94 -10.64 0.70
N LEU A 103 -18.15 -9.74 0.12
CA LEU A 103 -18.51 -8.34 -0.02
C LEU A 103 -19.54 -8.19 -1.14
N GLN A 104 -19.25 -8.79 -2.30
CA GLN A 104 -20.13 -8.79 -3.48
C GLN A 104 -20.56 -10.24 -3.74
N SER A 105 -21.83 -10.57 -3.49
CA SER A 105 -22.34 -11.95 -3.62
C SER A 105 -22.70 -12.32 -5.06
N SER A 106 -23.15 -11.35 -5.84
CA SER A 106 -23.36 -11.42 -7.29
C SER A 106 -23.12 -10.03 -7.90
N PRO A 107 -23.03 -9.89 -9.24
CA PRO A 107 -22.69 -8.61 -9.86
C PRO A 107 -23.62 -7.47 -9.39
N GLY A 108 -23.06 -6.50 -8.67
CA GLY A 108 -23.81 -5.35 -8.16
C GLY A 108 -24.61 -5.56 -6.89
N VAL A 109 -24.55 -6.75 -6.26
CA VAL A 109 -25.25 -7.06 -5.00
C VAL A 109 -24.24 -7.20 -3.87
N TYR A 110 -24.39 -6.38 -2.82
CA TYR A 110 -23.39 -6.23 -1.76
C TYR A 110 -23.95 -6.62 -0.39
N HIS A 111 -23.10 -7.23 0.44
CA HIS A 111 -23.38 -7.44 1.85
C HIS A 111 -22.97 -6.22 2.65
N GLU A 112 -23.99 -5.52 3.18
CA GLU A 112 -23.80 -4.27 3.92
C GLU A 112 -22.92 -4.45 5.17
N ASP A 113 -23.04 -5.56 5.91
CA ASP A 113 -22.20 -5.81 7.09
C ASP A 113 -20.70 -5.92 6.72
N MET A 114 -20.38 -6.51 5.56
CA MET A 114 -19.01 -6.58 5.04
C MET A 114 -18.51 -5.20 4.61
N PHE A 115 -19.37 -4.41 3.96
CA PHE A 115 -19.06 -3.03 3.57
C PHE A 115 -18.82 -2.13 4.80
N GLN A 116 -19.62 -2.28 5.84
CA GLN A 116 -19.42 -1.59 7.12
C GLN A 116 -18.14 -2.05 7.84
N GLY A 117 -17.68 -3.26 7.57
CA GLY A 117 -16.35 -3.72 7.94
C GLY A 117 -15.27 -2.84 7.29
N LEU A 118 -15.32 -2.65 5.97
CA LEU A 118 -14.39 -1.77 5.26
C LEU A 118 -14.50 -0.30 5.71
N ASP A 119 -15.73 0.18 5.98
CA ASP A 119 -15.97 1.52 6.56
C ASP A 119 -15.18 1.70 7.87
N PHE A 120 -15.24 0.70 8.76
CA PHE A 120 -14.52 0.70 10.03
C PHE A 120 -13.00 0.66 9.84
N VAL A 121 -12.50 -0.15 8.89
CA VAL A 121 -11.07 -0.23 8.57
C VAL A 121 -10.52 1.12 8.13
N ILE A 122 -11.21 1.83 7.22
CA ILE A 122 -10.80 3.16 6.75
C ILE A 122 -10.81 4.19 7.88
N ALA A 123 -11.87 4.20 8.69
CA ALA A 123 -11.97 5.10 9.84
C ALA A 123 -10.84 4.87 10.85
N GLU A 124 -10.43 3.62 11.05
CA GLU A 124 -9.43 3.26 12.05
C GLU A 124 -7.99 3.43 11.55
N ALA A 125 -7.75 3.19 10.26
CA ALA A 125 -6.48 3.57 9.61
C ALA A 125 -6.23 5.08 9.76
N ARG A 126 -7.25 5.91 9.52
CA ARG A 126 -7.19 7.37 9.68
C ARG A 126 -6.79 7.79 11.09
N ARG A 127 -7.41 7.21 12.12
CA ARG A 127 -7.14 7.51 13.54
C ARG A 127 -5.70 7.17 13.95
N HIS A 128 -5.09 6.20 13.27
CA HIS A 128 -3.71 5.78 13.52
C HIS A 128 -2.69 6.40 12.57
N GLY A 129 -3.11 7.30 11.67
CA GLY A 129 -2.23 7.95 10.70
C GLY A 129 -1.63 6.97 9.67
N ILE A 130 -2.35 5.89 9.36
CA ILE A 130 -1.96 4.87 8.39
C ILE A 130 -2.78 5.08 7.12
N TYR A 131 -2.10 5.12 5.97
CA TYR A 131 -2.77 5.16 4.68
C TYR A 131 -3.21 3.77 4.21
N LEU A 132 -4.24 3.71 3.36
CA LEU A 132 -4.74 2.46 2.77
C LEU A 132 -4.52 2.38 1.27
N LEU A 133 -3.85 1.33 0.80
CA LEU A 133 -3.89 0.90 -0.60
C LEU A 133 -4.96 -0.17 -0.75
N LEU A 134 -6.06 0.17 -1.43
CA LEU A 134 -7.24 -0.68 -1.55
C LEU A 134 -7.25 -1.37 -2.91
N CYS A 135 -7.09 -2.70 -2.90
CA CYS A 135 -7.18 -3.51 -4.11
C CYS A 135 -8.62 -3.86 -4.43
N LEU A 136 -9.00 -3.78 -5.70
CA LEU A 136 -10.39 -3.83 -6.15
C LEU A 136 -10.84 -5.19 -6.71
N THR A 137 -9.92 -6.11 -6.98
CA THR A 137 -10.23 -7.51 -7.31
C THR A 137 -8.97 -8.37 -7.26
N ASN A 138 -9.08 -9.68 -7.46
CA ASN A 138 -7.97 -10.62 -7.45
C ASN A 138 -7.76 -11.28 -8.82
N ASN A 139 -6.51 -11.60 -9.15
CA ASN A 139 -6.20 -12.52 -10.24
C ASN A 139 -6.42 -13.99 -9.84
N PHE A 140 -6.17 -14.32 -8.57
CA PHE A 140 -6.34 -15.68 -8.04
C PHE A 140 -7.77 -15.96 -7.60
N ASP A 141 -8.05 -17.23 -7.32
CA ASP A 141 -9.36 -17.74 -6.94
C ASP A 141 -9.72 -17.40 -5.48
N ASP A 142 -8.73 -17.09 -4.64
CA ASP A 142 -8.96 -16.68 -3.25
C ASP A 142 -9.80 -15.39 -3.20
N PHE A 143 -10.88 -15.44 -2.44
CA PHE A 143 -11.91 -14.39 -2.39
C PHE A 143 -12.56 -14.10 -3.75
N GLY A 144 -12.61 -15.11 -4.63
CA GLY A 144 -13.29 -15.09 -5.93
C GLY A 144 -12.38 -14.66 -7.08
N GLY A 145 -12.16 -13.35 -7.20
CA GLY A 145 -11.31 -12.77 -8.24
C GLY A 145 -11.85 -12.93 -9.67
N LYS A 146 -10.95 -12.77 -10.67
CA LYS A 146 -11.30 -12.74 -12.09
C LYS A 146 -12.12 -13.95 -12.55
N ARG A 147 -11.85 -15.13 -11.96
CA ARG A 147 -12.57 -16.37 -12.27
C ARG A 147 -14.03 -16.27 -11.87
N GLN A 148 -14.34 -15.71 -10.70
CA GLN A 148 -15.71 -15.54 -10.23
C GLN A 148 -16.49 -14.57 -11.13
N TYR A 149 -15.86 -13.48 -11.57
CA TYR A 149 -16.46 -12.54 -12.51
C TYR A 149 -16.83 -13.18 -13.86
N VAL A 150 -15.95 -14.02 -14.40
CA VAL A 150 -16.25 -14.80 -15.62
C VAL A 150 -17.35 -15.82 -15.36
N GLN A 151 -17.37 -16.44 -14.19
CA GLN A 151 -18.42 -17.40 -13.82
C GLN A 151 -19.80 -16.74 -13.75
N TRP A 152 -19.94 -15.57 -13.12
CA TRP A 152 -21.20 -14.81 -13.14
C TRP A 152 -21.64 -14.46 -14.56
N ALA A 153 -20.71 -14.04 -15.42
CA ALA A 153 -21.04 -13.72 -16.81
C ALA A 153 -21.50 -14.96 -17.60
N ARG A 154 -20.96 -16.16 -17.30
CA ARG A 154 -21.43 -17.42 -17.91
C ARG A 154 -22.87 -17.74 -17.52
N GLU A 155 -23.22 -17.54 -16.26
CA GLU A 155 -24.57 -17.74 -15.75
C GLU A 155 -25.55 -16.79 -16.42
N ASP A 156 -25.18 -15.51 -16.52
CA ASP A 156 -26.00 -14.51 -17.21
C ASP A 156 -26.15 -14.81 -18.71
N VAL A 157 -25.08 -15.25 -19.39
CA VAL A 157 -25.14 -15.70 -20.80
C VAL A 157 -26.05 -16.91 -20.97
N ALA A 158 -25.97 -17.89 -20.07
CA ALA A 158 -26.87 -19.04 -20.08
C ALA A 158 -28.34 -18.62 -19.83
N ALA A 159 -28.56 -17.54 -19.09
CA ALA A 159 -29.87 -16.91 -18.87
C ALA A 159 -30.31 -15.96 -20.01
N GLY A 160 -29.49 -15.79 -21.06
CA GLY A 160 -29.83 -15.03 -22.27
C GLY A 160 -29.13 -13.69 -22.44
N ALA A 161 -28.14 -13.34 -21.60
CA ALA A 161 -27.33 -12.14 -21.80
C ALA A 161 -26.45 -12.25 -23.06
N ALA A 162 -26.29 -11.11 -23.75
CA ALA A 162 -25.46 -11.04 -24.95
C ALA A 162 -23.97 -10.91 -24.60
N ALA A 163 -23.21 -11.99 -24.73
CA ALA A 163 -21.75 -11.97 -24.72
C ALA A 163 -21.17 -13.10 -25.59
N HIS A 164 -19.89 -12.95 -25.95
CA HIS A 164 -19.14 -14.00 -26.62
C HIS A 164 -18.95 -15.21 -25.70
N ASN A 165 -18.66 -16.38 -26.28
CA ASN A 165 -18.43 -17.60 -25.53
C ASN A 165 -17.24 -17.44 -24.56
N LEU A 166 -17.50 -17.56 -23.25
CA LEU A 166 -16.51 -17.37 -22.18
C LEU A 166 -15.86 -18.71 -21.84
N THR A 167 -14.60 -18.90 -22.23
CA THR A 167 -13.89 -20.19 -22.16
C THR A 167 -12.79 -20.22 -21.09
N SER A 168 -12.29 -19.07 -20.64
CA SER A 168 -11.20 -18.98 -19.66
C SER A 168 -11.40 -17.86 -18.64
N ALA A 169 -10.70 -17.93 -17.51
CA ALA A 169 -10.69 -16.84 -16.53
C ALA A 169 -10.07 -15.53 -17.10
N ASP A 170 -9.24 -15.63 -18.14
CA ASP A 170 -8.63 -14.48 -18.80
C ASP A 170 -9.60 -13.71 -19.69
N ASP A 171 -10.79 -14.26 -19.98
CA ASP A 171 -11.87 -13.51 -20.64
C ASP A 171 -12.32 -12.30 -19.81
N PHE A 172 -11.95 -12.25 -18.52
CA PHE A 172 -12.08 -11.07 -17.67
C PHE A 172 -11.51 -9.79 -18.31
N PHE A 173 -10.36 -9.89 -18.99
CA PHE A 173 -9.68 -8.73 -19.54
C PHE A 173 -10.31 -8.23 -20.85
N ASN A 174 -11.06 -9.07 -21.58
CA ASN A 174 -11.58 -8.74 -22.90
C ASN A 174 -13.11 -8.56 -22.95
N SER A 175 -13.85 -9.37 -22.19
CA SER A 175 -15.31 -9.41 -22.25
C SER A 175 -15.94 -8.09 -21.80
N THR A 176 -16.68 -7.44 -22.70
CA THR A 176 -17.42 -6.21 -22.37
C THR A 176 -18.39 -6.41 -21.20
N LEU A 177 -19.03 -7.58 -21.10
CA LEU A 177 -19.95 -7.90 -20.01
C LEU A 177 -19.20 -7.98 -18.67
N VAL A 178 -18.10 -8.74 -18.61
CA VAL A 178 -17.29 -8.87 -17.39
C VAL A 178 -16.67 -7.53 -16.99
N LYS A 179 -16.12 -6.79 -17.94
CA LYS A 179 -15.60 -5.43 -17.71
C LYS A 179 -16.68 -4.49 -17.17
N SER A 180 -17.94 -4.67 -17.56
CA SER A 180 -19.04 -3.87 -17.02
C SER A 180 -19.34 -4.17 -15.55
N TYR A 181 -19.24 -5.44 -15.12
CA TYR A 181 -19.36 -5.81 -13.72
C TYR A 181 -18.23 -5.19 -12.89
N TYR A 182 -16.98 -5.30 -13.36
CA TYR A 182 -15.84 -4.69 -12.69
C TYR A 182 -16.00 -3.17 -12.56
N LYS A 183 -16.37 -2.48 -13.64
CA LYS A 183 -16.63 -1.02 -13.61
C LYS A 183 -17.73 -0.66 -12.62
N ASN A 184 -18.79 -1.46 -12.55
CA ASN A 184 -19.84 -1.27 -11.55
C ASN A 184 -19.31 -1.43 -10.12
N HIS A 185 -18.45 -2.42 -9.88
CA HIS A 185 -17.78 -2.59 -8.59
C HIS A 185 -16.89 -1.40 -8.22
N VAL A 186 -16.02 -0.96 -9.13
CA VAL A 186 -15.20 0.25 -8.96
C VAL A 186 -16.06 1.44 -8.57
N LYS A 187 -17.14 1.69 -9.32
CA LYS A 187 -18.03 2.82 -9.02
C LYS A 187 -18.66 2.70 -7.64
N THR A 188 -19.16 1.52 -7.27
CA THR A 188 -19.80 1.31 -5.96
C THR A 188 -18.82 1.54 -4.82
N VAL A 189 -17.60 0.99 -4.89
CA VAL A 189 -16.57 1.16 -3.86
C VAL A 189 -16.14 2.61 -3.73
N LEU A 190 -15.74 3.26 -4.83
CA LEU A 190 -15.23 4.63 -4.79
C LEU A 190 -16.29 5.63 -4.30
N THR A 191 -17.56 5.42 -4.64
CA THR A 191 -18.65 6.35 -4.28
C THR A 191 -19.37 5.99 -2.98
N ARG A 192 -18.94 4.93 -2.28
CA ARG A 192 -19.47 4.57 -0.97
C ARG A 192 -19.27 5.73 0.00
N VAL A 193 -20.34 6.13 0.69
CA VAL A 193 -20.26 7.00 1.85
C VAL A 193 -20.02 6.15 3.09
N ASN A 194 -18.87 6.36 3.73
CA ASN A 194 -18.46 5.62 4.92
C ASN A 194 -19.46 5.84 6.07
N THR A 195 -20.02 4.77 6.62
CA THR A 195 -21.04 4.87 7.69
C THR A 195 -20.49 5.33 9.04
N VAL A 196 -19.16 5.27 9.25
CA VAL A 196 -18.48 5.72 10.46
C VAL A 196 -18.05 7.18 10.36
N THR A 197 -17.51 7.60 9.21
CA THR A 197 -16.94 8.96 9.03
C THR A 197 -17.89 9.93 8.32
N GLY A 198 -18.88 9.42 7.58
CA GLY A 198 -19.76 10.22 6.71
C GLY A 198 -19.09 10.75 5.45
N VAL A 199 -17.85 10.35 5.15
CA VAL A 199 -17.06 10.80 3.99
C VAL A 199 -17.16 9.76 2.89
N ALA A 200 -17.33 10.18 1.63
CA ALA A 200 -17.23 9.26 0.51
C ALA A 200 -15.80 8.76 0.35
N TYR A 201 -15.60 7.48 0.01
CA TYR A 201 -14.25 6.90 -0.08
C TYR A 201 -13.35 7.70 -1.04
N LYS A 202 -13.86 8.08 -2.20
CA LYS A 202 -13.15 8.95 -3.16
C LYS A 202 -12.73 10.33 -2.63
N ASP A 203 -13.22 10.74 -1.47
CA ASP A 203 -12.91 12.02 -0.81
C ASP A 203 -12.15 11.84 0.52
N ASP A 204 -11.83 10.60 0.96
CA ASP A 204 -11.18 10.34 2.25
C ASP A 204 -9.65 10.21 2.12
N PRO A 205 -8.85 11.19 2.62
CA PRO A 205 -7.39 11.18 2.48
C PRO A 205 -6.67 10.06 3.26
N ALA A 206 -7.40 9.27 4.05
CA ALA A 206 -6.86 8.04 4.63
C ALA A 206 -6.57 6.97 3.56
N ILE A 207 -7.21 7.04 2.40
CA ILE A 207 -6.90 6.16 1.27
C ILE A 207 -5.68 6.76 0.55
N PHE A 208 -4.62 5.95 0.41
CA PHE A 208 -3.43 6.28 -0.38
C PHE A 208 -3.76 6.25 -1.87
N GLY A 209 -4.47 5.20 -2.28
CA GLY A 209 -4.79 4.95 -3.67
C GLY A 209 -5.53 3.64 -3.88
N TRP A 210 -5.86 3.41 -5.14
CA TRP A 210 -6.59 2.26 -5.65
C TRP A 210 -5.64 1.34 -6.42
N GLU A 211 -5.74 0.05 -6.17
CA GLU A 211 -5.05 -0.97 -6.94
C GLU A 211 -6.08 -1.74 -7.79
N LEU A 212 -5.87 -1.74 -9.11
CA LEU A 212 -6.86 -2.27 -10.05
C LEU A 212 -7.15 -3.76 -9.82
N MET A 213 -6.10 -4.56 -9.63
CA MET A 213 -6.18 -6.00 -9.40
C MET A 213 -4.92 -6.47 -8.68
N ASN A 214 -5.07 -7.42 -7.76
CA ASN A 214 -3.95 -8.13 -7.16
C ASN A 214 -3.32 -9.08 -8.19
N GLU A 215 -2.05 -8.88 -8.53
CA GLU A 215 -1.23 -9.78 -9.36
C GLU A 215 -1.87 -10.20 -10.69
N PRO A 216 -2.32 -9.28 -11.57
CA PRO A 216 -2.92 -9.67 -12.84
C PRO A 216 -1.93 -10.54 -13.64
N ARG A 217 -2.42 -11.68 -14.15
CA ARG A 217 -1.69 -12.56 -15.08
C ARG A 217 -2.62 -12.98 -16.19
N CYS A 218 -2.07 -13.20 -17.38
CA CYS A 218 -2.82 -13.67 -18.54
C CYS A 218 -2.08 -14.81 -19.25
N GLY A 219 -2.58 -16.03 -19.09
CA GLY A 219 -2.04 -17.20 -19.78
C GLY A 219 -2.52 -17.30 -21.23
N ALA A 220 -3.71 -16.78 -21.54
CA ALA A 220 -4.28 -16.76 -22.88
C ALA A 220 -3.52 -15.83 -23.84
N GLU A 221 -2.88 -14.78 -23.31
CA GLU A 221 -2.05 -13.84 -24.07
C GLU A 221 -0.78 -13.54 -23.25
N PRO A 222 0.28 -14.35 -23.41
CA PRO A 222 1.46 -14.26 -22.54
C PRO A 222 2.29 -12.99 -22.72
N THR A 223 2.19 -12.26 -23.83
CA THR A 223 3.09 -11.12 -24.11
C THR A 223 2.72 -9.84 -23.38
N GLY A 224 1.48 -9.72 -22.89
CA GLY A 224 1.01 -8.66 -21.99
C GLY A 224 0.04 -7.65 -22.62
N ALA A 225 -0.23 -7.76 -23.92
CA ALA A 225 -1.14 -6.88 -24.66
C ALA A 225 -2.57 -6.91 -24.11
N LEU A 226 -3.06 -8.06 -23.63
CA LEU A 226 -4.44 -8.14 -23.13
C LEU A 226 -4.62 -7.41 -21.79
N VAL A 227 -3.68 -7.59 -20.86
CA VAL A 227 -3.68 -6.86 -19.58
C VAL A 227 -3.41 -5.37 -19.83
N GLN A 228 -2.51 -5.03 -20.77
CA GLN A 228 -2.26 -3.65 -21.18
C GLN A 228 -3.54 -2.94 -21.60
N ALA A 229 -4.28 -3.52 -22.56
CA ALA A 229 -5.52 -2.93 -23.07
C ALA A 229 -6.58 -2.78 -21.98
N TRP A 230 -6.64 -3.74 -21.05
CA TRP A 230 -7.55 -3.65 -19.90
C TRP A 230 -7.16 -2.52 -18.94
N VAL A 231 -5.88 -2.35 -18.62
CA VAL A 231 -5.41 -1.24 -17.75
C VAL A 231 -5.63 0.12 -18.42
N GLU A 232 -5.35 0.23 -19.73
CA GLU A 232 -5.62 1.44 -20.53
C GLU A 232 -7.11 1.81 -20.58
N GLU A 233 -8.01 0.86 -20.31
CA GLU A 233 -9.44 1.12 -20.19
C GLU A 233 -9.87 1.42 -18.74
N MET A 234 -9.39 0.65 -17.77
CA MET A 234 -9.86 0.71 -16.38
C MET A 234 -9.27 1.86 -15.58
N ALA A 235 -7.97 2.16 -15.74
CA ALA A 235 -7.35 3.26 -15.00
C ALA A 235 -7.99 4.62 -15.37
N PRO A 236 -8.16 4.98 -16.67
CA PRO A 236 -8.87 6.21 -17.02
C PRO A 236 -10.33 6.22 -16.55
N TYR A 237 -11.04 5.09 -16.65
CA TYR A 237 -12.42 4.99 -16.15
C TYR A 237 -12.50 5.31 -14.65
N LEU A 238 -11.64 4.69 -13.84
CA LEU A 238 -11.56 4.96 -12.40
C LEU A 238 -11.30 6.45 -12.14
N LYS A 239 -10.35 7.06 -12.86
CA LYS A 239 -10.03 8.49 -12.75
C LYS A 239 -11.18 9.42 -13.12
N THR A 240 -12.18 8.99 -13.90
CA THR A 240 -13.39 9.78 -14.15
C THR A 240 -14.31 9.87 -12.93
N ILE A 241 -14.22 8.91 -12.01
CA ILE A 241 -15.00 8.86 -10.77
C ILE A 241 -14.22 9.53 -9.64
N ASP A 242 -12.93 9.22 -9.55
CA ASP A 242 -12.00 9.72 -8.54
C ASP A 242 -10.70 10.20 -9.18
N ALA A 243 -10.60 11.52 -9.33
CA ALA A 243 -9.40 12.17 -9.86
C ALA A 243 -8.37 12.53 -8.77
N ALA A 244 -8.68 12.31 -7.50
CA ALA A 244 -7.88 12.77 -6.36
C ALA A 244 -6.88 11.69 -5.89
N HIS A 245 -7.35 10.45 -5.74
CA HIS A 245 -6.51 9.35 -5.26
C HIS A 245 -5.57 8.80 -6.32
N LEU A 246 -4.46 8.22 -5.86
CA LEU A 246 -3.49 7.53 -6.72
C LEU A 246 -4.06 6.21 -7.25
N VAL A 247 -3.56 5.73 -8.39
CA VAL A 247 -3.94 4.44 -8.98
C VAL A 247 -2.69 3.67 -9.41
N THR A 248 -2.68 2.37 -9.16
CA THR A 248 -1.71 1.40 -9.70
C THR A 248 -2.41 0.20 -10.32
N ALA A 249 -1.72 -0.49 -11.22
CA ALA A 249 -2.21 -1.71 -11.85
C ALA A 249 -2.17 -2.92 -10.91
N GLY A 250 -1.28 -2.92 -9.90
CA GLY A 250 -1.08 -4.04 -8.97
C GLY A 250 -0.21 -5.17 -9.52
N LEU A 251 0.73 -4.83 -10.41
CA LEU A 251 1.63 -5.82 -11.01
C LEU A 251 2.64 -6.34 -10.00
N GLU A 252 2.98 -7.62 -10.16
CA GLU A 252 4.17 -8.25 -9.55
C GLU A 252 5.48 -7.71 -10.13
N GLY A 253 5.43 -7.16 -11.35
CA GLY A 253 6.60 -6.59 -12.04
C GLY A 253 7.12 -7.39 -13.23
N PHE A 254 6.45 -8.45 -13.68
CA PHE A 254 6.97 -9.23 -14.81
C PHE A 254 7.08 -8.39 -16.09
N TYR A 255 8.24 -8.53 -16.76
CA TYR A 255 8.51 -7.91 -18.05
C TYR A 255 7.76 -8.67 -19.16
N GLY A 256 7.22 -7.91 -20.10
CA GLY A 256 6.56 -8.43 -21.30
C GLY A 256 7.51 -8.50 -22.48
N ASP A 257 6.94 -8.75 -23.66
CA ASP A 257 7.69 -8.59 -24.91
C ASP A 257 7.71 -7.11 -25.31
N GLY A 258 8.88 -6.55 -25.62
CA GLY A 258 9.01 -5.11 -25.86
C GLY A 258 10.43 -4.63 -26.15
N ALA A 259 10.56 -3.36 -26.54
CA ALA A 259 11.84 -2.76 -26.94
C ALA A 259 12.86 -2.63 -25.79
N HIS A 260 12.39 -2.62 -24.55
CA HIS A 260 13.21 -2.48 -23.34
C HIS A 260 12.96 -3.61 -22.34
N GLU A 261 12.29 -4.68 -22.79
CA GLU A 261 11.72 -5.68 -21.90
C GLU A 261 12.08 -7.07 -22.38
N SER A 262 12.37 -7.95 -21.43
CA SER A 262 12.79 -9.30 -21.74
C SER A 262 12.38 -10.26 -20.63
N LYS A 263 11.80 -11.39 -21.04
CA LYS A 263 11.52 -12.51 -20.13
C LYS A 263 12.76 -13.03 -19.39
N GLU A 264 13.97 -12.77 -19.89
CA GLU A 264 15.21 -13.21 -19.23
C GLU A 264 15.43 -12.54 -17.86
N LEU A 265 14.75 -11.43 -17.60
CA LEU A 265 14.71 -10.79 -16.27
C LEU A 265 13.63 -11.38 -15.36
N ASN A 266 12.69 -12.15 -15.91
CA ASN A 266 11.63 -12.79 -15.15
C ASN A 266 12.10 -14.10 -14.52
N PRO A 267 11.43 -14.57 -13.45
CA PRO A 267 11.62 -15.93 -12.97
C PRO A 267 11.41 -16.93 -14.10
N TRP A 268 12.29 -17.95 -14.16
CA TRP A 268 12.28 -19.02 -15.16
C TRP A 268 12.41 -18.60 -16.62
N GLY A 269 12.67 -17.34 -16.95
CA GLY A 269 12.84 -16.91 -18.34
C GLY A 269 11.55 -16.96 -19.16
N ILE A 270 10.38 -16.78 -18.53
CA ILE A 270 9.06 -16.87 -19.17
C ILE A 270 8.25 -15.58 -19.02
N TYR A 271 7.21 -15.46 -19.85
CA TYR A 271 6.23 -14.38 -19.72
C TYR A 271 5.02 -14.81 -18.88
N TYR A 272 4.39 -13.84 -18.22
CA TYR A 272 3.26 -14.04 -17.31
C TYR A 272 1.98 -13.32 -17.78
N GLY A 273 1.97 -12.77 -18.99
CA GLY A 273 0.82 -12.03 -19.53
C GLY A 273 0.73 -10.59 -19.05
N THR A 274 1.85 -10.02 -18.61
CA THR A 274 1.97 -8.61 -18.21
C THR A 274 3.24 -7.99 -18.77
N ASN A 275 3.30 -6.66 -18.73
CA ASN A 275 4.39 -5.88 -19.27
C ASN A 275 4.68 -4.70 -18.34
N PHE A 276 5.72 -4.82 -17.50
CA PHE A 276 6.02 -3.84 -16.44
C PHE A 276 6.08 -2.40 -16.94
N VAL A 277 6.82 -2.12 -18.02
CA VAL A 277 7.02 -0.74 -18.46
C VAL A 277 5.78 -0.20 -19.15
N ALA A 278 5.23 -0.90 -20.14
CA ALA A 278 4.08 -0.40 -20.91
C ALA A 278 2.83 -0.24 -20.03
N THR A 279 2.59 -1.17 -19.10
CA THR A 279 1.39 -1.12 -18.25
C THR A 279 1.47 0.03 -17.26
N HIS A 280 2.63 0.29 -16.68
CA HIS A 280 2.79 1.47 -15.82
C HIS A 280 2.95 2.78 -16.59
N GLN A 281 3.08 2.78 -17.92
CA GLN A 281 2.98 3.98 -18.76
C GLN A 281 1.53 4.38 -19.07
N ALA A 282 0.56 3.48 -18.89
CA ALA A 282 -0.83 3.74 -19.19
C ALA A 282 -1.35 5.00 -18.47
N ALA A 283 -2.24 5.73 -19.17
CA ALA A 283 -2.86 6.93 -18.62
C ALA A 283 -3.70 6.57 -17.38
N GLY A 284 -3.60 7.41 -16.34
CA GLY A 284 -4.29 7.20 -15.08
C GLY A 284 -3.55 6.33 -14.08
N ILE A 285 -2.47 5.64 -14.45
CA ILE A 285 -1.56 4.99 -13.49
C ILE A 285 -0.57 6.02 -12.94
N ASP A 286 -0.46 6.16 -11.62
CA ASP A 286 0.35 7.19 -10.97
C ASP A 286 1.69 6.67 -10.44
N PHE A 287 1.76 5.40 -10.06
CA PHE A 287 2.97 4.77 -9.52
C PHE A 287 3.09 3.31 -9.97
N ALA A 288 4.31 2.79 -9.91
CA ALA A 288 4.64 1.41 -10.26
C ALA A 288 4.72 0.51 -9.04
N THR A 289 4.43 -0.77 -9.23
CA THR A 289 4.54 -1.80 -8.19
C THR A 289 5.36 -2.99 -8.66
N ILE A 290 6.06 -3.61 -7.71
CA ILE A 290 6.71 -4.92 -7.86
C ILE A 290 6.47 -5.77 -6.62
N HIS A 291 6.45 -7.09 -6.78
CA HIS A 291 6.36 -8.07 -5.70
C HIS A 291 7.65 -8.90 -5.63
N LEU A 292 7.94 -9.52 -4.48
CA LEU A 292 9.15 -10.33 -4.29
C LEU A 292 8.88 -11.59 -3.44
N TYR A 293 8.77 -12.74 -4.12
CA TYR A 293 8.54 -14.04 -3.49
C TYR A 293 9.61 -15.08 -3.89
N PRO A 294 10.78 -15.11 -3.21
CA PRO A 294 11.85 -16.04 -3.54
C PRO A 294 11.43 -17.51 -3.50
N ASP A 295 10.56 -17.85 -2.56
CA ASP A 295 10.18 -19.22 -2.27
C ASP A 295 9.21 -19.79 -3.32
N VAL A 296 8.39 -18.92 -3.90
CA VAL A 296 7.45 -19.26 -4.98
C VAL A 296 8.14 -19.23 -6.33
N TRP A 297 8.91 -18.17 -6.58
CA TRP A 297 9.46 -17.90 -7.91
C TRP A 297 10.73 -18.68 -8.21
N LEU A 298 11.49 -19.07 -7.20
CA LEU A 298 12.81 -19.69 -7.37
C LEU A 298 12.93 -20.96 -6.52
N TRP A 299 11.84 -21.74 -6.45
CA TRP A 299 11.84 -23.02 -5.77
C TRP A 299 12.98 -23.93 -6.26
N GLY A 300 13.67 -24.57 -5.33
CA GLY A 300 14.87 -25.39 -5.61
C GLY A 300 16.18 -24.62 -5.77
N SER A 301 16.15 -23.27 -5.78
CA SER A 301 17.37 -22.45 -5.79
C SER A 301 17.98 -22.29 -4.41
N THR A 302 19.30 -22.13 -4.35
CA THR A 302 20.03 -21.77 -3.13
C THR A 302 19.72 -20.33 -2.68
N ALA A 303 19.93 -20.03 -1.39
CA ALA A 303 19.76 -18.69 -0.85
C ALA A 303 20.58 -17.63 -1.62
N ASP A 304 21.80 -17.97 -2.05
CA ASP A 304 22.66 -17.06 -2.82
C ASP A 304 22.13 -16.80 -4.23
N GLN A 305 21.56 -17.82 -4.89
CA GLN A 305 20.90 -17.65 -6.19
C GLN A 305 19.67 -16.75 -6.07
N GLN A 306 18.84 -16.98 -5.04
CA GLN A 306 17.69 -16.14 -4.74
C GLN A 306 18.14 -14.69 -4.49
N ALA A 307 19.12 -14.47 -3.62
CA ALA A 307 19.62 -13.12 -3.31
C ALA A 307 20.19 -12.41 -4.56
N ARG A 308 20.93 -13.12 -5.42
CA ARG A 308 21.41 -12.54 -6.69
C ARG A 308 20.26 -12.16 -7.62
N PHE A 309 19.27 -13.04 -7.77
CA PHE A 309 18.10 -12.76 -8.59
C PHE A 309 17.37 -11.50 -8.08
N PHE A 310 17.04 -11.41 -6.79
CA PHE A 310 16.28 -10.27 -6.27
C PHE A 310 17.05 -8.96 -6.26
N ARG A 311 18.38 -8.97 -6.08
CA ARG A 311 19.19 -7.77 -6.30
C ARG A 311 19.10 -7.29 -7.75
N ASN A 312 19.21 -8.21 -8.71
CA ASN A 312 19.11 -7.87 -10.13
C ASN A 312 17.69 -7.42 -10.51
N TRP A 313 16.68 -8.11 -10.00
CA TRP A 313 15.26 -7.79 -10.17
C TRP A 313 14.97 -6.38 -9.70
N THR A 314 15.25 -6.06 -8.43
CA THR A 314 15.00 -4.73 -7.87
C THR A 314 15.80 -3.65 -8.58
N ALA A 315 17.08 -3.89 -8.89
CA ALA A 315 17.90 -2.92 -9.60
C ALA A 315 17.40 -2.62 -11.02
N SER A 316 16.94 -3.65 -11.74
CA SER A 316 16.38 -3.49 -13.09
C SER A 316 15.09 -2.67 -13.05
N HIS A 317 14.18 -2.97 -12.13
CA HIS A 317 12.93 -2.21 -11.96
C HIS A 317 13.17 -0.76 -11.55
N VAL A 318 14.13 -0.50 -10.66
CA VAL A 318 14.53 0.87 -10.31
C VAL A 318 15.03 1.60 -11.56
N SER A 319 15.95 0.99 -12.32
CA SER A 319 16.51 1.56 -13.54
C SER A 319 15.45 1.87 -14.58
N ASP A 320 14.54 0.94 -14.85
CA ASP A 320 13.53 1.11 -15.90
C ASP A 320 12.43 2.07 -15.47
N THR A 321 12.12 2.12 -14.17
CA THR A 321 11.24 3.16 -13.63
C THR A 321 11.85 4.56 -13.81
N GLU A 322 13.15 4.74 -13.51
CA GLU A 322 13.83 6.02 -13.71
C GLU A 322 13.85 6.45 -15.18
N ARG A 323 14.16 5.51 -16.08
CA ARG A 323 14.36 5.80 -17.50
C ARG A 323 13.06 6.01 -18.25
N HIS A 324 12.04 5.20 -17.96
CA HIS A 324 10.87 5.06 -18.83
C HIS A 324 9.56 5.50 -18.19
N LEU A 325 9.45 5.50 -16.86
CA LEU A 325 8.20 5.84 -16.16
C LEU A 325 8.26 7.23 -15.53
N ARG A 326 9.36 7.57 -14.86
CA ARG A 326 9.51 8.78 -14.03
C ARG A 326 8.38 8.92 -13.00
N LYS A 327 7.98 7.79 -12.44
CA LYS A 327 6.95 7.64 -11.41
C LYS A 327 7.58 7.05 -10.14
N PRO A 328 6.93 7.16 -8.98
CA PRO A 328 7.34 6.40 -7.80
C PRO A 328 7.18 4.89 -8.05
N LEU A 329 8.00 4.09 -7.37
CA LEU A 329 7.98 2.64 -7.35
C LEU A 329 7.81 2.16 -5.89
N LEU A 330 6.94 1.18 -5.70
CA LEU A 330 6.74 0.51 -4.42
C LEU A 330 6.95 -1.00 -4.54
N VAL A 331 7.53 -1.60 -3.50
CA VAL A 331 7.44 -3.05 -3.31
C VAL A 331 6.17 -3.37 -2.52
N THR A 332 5.05 -3.60 -3.17
CA THR A 332 3.74 -3.76 -2.49
C THR A 332 3.52 -5.12 -1.85
N GLU A 333 4.34 -6.12 -2.21
CA GLU A 333 4.43 -7.38 -1.49
C GLU A 333 5.87 -7.90 -1.48
N TYR A 334 6.33 -8.35 -0.32
CA TYR A 334 7.55 -9.13 -0.20
C TYR A 334 7.48 -10.01 1.04
N GLY A 335 7.89 -11.26 0.91
CA GLY A 335 7.81 -12.24 1.99
C GLY A 335 8.86 -13.34 1.84
N LYS A 336 9.22 -13.95 2.97
CA LYS A 336 10.07 -15.14 3.01
C LYS A 336 9.37 -16.23 3.81
N PHE A 337 9.15 -17.38 3.20
CA PHE A 337 8.40 -18.48 3.78
C PHE A 337 9.16 -19.11 4.96
N LEU A 338 8.42 -19.45 6.02
CA LEU A 338 8.95 -19.96 7.28
C LEU A 338 9.04 -21.49 7.33
N TRP A 339 9.58 -22.15 6.28
CA TRP A 339 9.89 -23.59 6.39
C TRP A 339 11.17 -23.79 7.18
N GLU A 340 11.27 -24.87 7.95
CA GLU A 340 12.54 -25.28 8.55
C GLU A 340 13.39 -26.08 7.55
N GLU A 341 14.69 -25.81 7.54
CA GLU A 341 15.65 -26.61 6.77
C GLU A 341 16.21 -27.72 7.68
N GLY A 342 16.37 -28.93 7.14
CA GLY A 342 16.98 -30.04 7.88
C GLY A 342 18.51 -29.94 7.87
N GLY A 343 19.16 -30.30 8.98
CA GLY A 343 20.62 -30.46 9.10
C GLY A 343 21.23 -29.69 10.29
N GLU A 344 22.39 -30.15 10.76
CA GLU A 344 23.04 -29.65 12.00
C GLU A 344 23.49 -28.18 11.93
N ASN A 345 23.59 -27.59 10.73
CA ASN A 345 24.01 -26.19 10.49
C ASN A 345 22.96 -25.38 9.72
N ALA A 346 21.70 -25.83 9.68
CA ALA A 346 20.65 -25.10 9.00
C ALA A 346 20.41 -23.73 9.64
N THR A 347 20.31 -22.69 8.83
CA THR A 347 19.80 -21.40 9.32
C THR A 347 18.35 -21.61 9.77
N SER A 348 17.89 -20.95 10.84
CA SER A 348 16.45 -20.99 11.17
C SER A 348 15.61 -20.30 10.09
N ALA A 349 14.34 -20.69 9.97
CA ALA A 349 13.39 -20.04 9.08
C ALA A 349 13.32 -18.52 9.29
N THR A 350 13.26 -18.10 10.56
CA THR A 350 13.23 -16.69 10.97
C THR A 350 14.49 -15.92 10.60
N GLN A 351 15.68 -16.51 10.73
CA GLN A 351 16.93 -15.88 10.31
C GLN A 351 17.00 -15.71 8.79
N ARG A 352 16.48 -16.66 8.00
CA ARG A 352 16.36 -16.49 6.54
C ARG A 352 15.41 -15.34 6.18
N ARG A 353 14.26 -15.26 6.85
CA ARG A 353 13.31 -14.15 6.70
C ARG A 353 13.96 -12.82 7.02
N ASP A 354 14.61 -12.70 8.17
CA ASP A 354 15.21 -11.44 8.62
C ASP A 354 16.31 -10.95 7.67
N ARG A 355 17.10 -11.87 7.08
CA ARG A 355 18.09 -11.52 6.03
C ARG A 355 17.44 -11.02 4.75
N PHE A 356 16.36 -11.67 4.30
CA PHE A 356 15.62 -11.26 3.11
C PHE A 356 14.93 -9.91 3.31
N LEU A 357 14.28 -9.73 4.47
CA LEU A 357 13.68 -8.47 4.91
C LEU A 357 14.70 -7.33 4.88
N GLY A 358 15.88 -7.52 5.49
CA GLY A 358 16.96 -6.53 5.45
C GLY A 358 17.38 -6.16 4.03
N MET A 359 17.54 -7.15 3.14
CA MET A 359 17.92 -6.91 1.74
C MET A 359 16.92 -6.03 0.98
N VAL A 360 15.61 -6.25 1.18
CA VAL A 360 14.55 -5.46 0.51
C VAL A 360 14.52 -4.04 1.07
N LEU A 361 14.55 -3.90 2.40
CA LEU A 361 14.50 -2.62 3.09
C LEU A 361 15.75 -1.77 2.84
N ASP A 362 16.93 -2.37 2.77
CA ASP A 362 18.17 -1.68 2.40
C ASP A 362 18.08 -1.13 0.97
N ALA A 363 17.54 -1.90 0.02
CA ALA A 363 17.37 -1.44 -1.36
C ALA A 363 16.39 -0.26 -1.47
N ILE A 364 15.30 -0.28 -0.69
CA ILE A 364 14.35 0.84 -0.60
C ILE A 364 15.04 2.10 -0.06
N TYR A 365 15.69 2.00 1.10
CA TYR A 365 16.37 3.14 1.71
C TYR A 365 17.48 3.69 0.81
N GLU A 366 18.26 2.83 0.17
CA GLU A 366 19.31 3.21 -0.76
C GLU A 366 18.80 3.98 -1.98
N SER A 367 17.70 3.53 -2.59
CA SER A 367 17.10 4.25 -3.71
C SER A 367 16.53 5.60 -3.24
N ALA A 368 15.71 5.59 -2.20
CA ALA A 368 15.06 6.78 -1.67
C ALA A 368 16.05 7.87 -1.23
N SER A 369 17.12 7.49 -0.50
CA SER A 369 18.14 8.42 0.01
C SER A 369 18.97 9.08 -1.10
N ARG A 370 19.07 8.44 -2.26
CA ARG A 370 19.71 9.00 -3.47
C ARG A 370 18.72 9.75 -4.37
N GLY A 371 17.45 9.86 -3.98
CA GLY A 371 16.40 10.49 -4.77
C GLY A 371 15.88 9.64 -5.92
N GLY A 372 16.14 8.34 -5.92
CA GLY A 372 15.60 7.36 -6.87
C GLY A 372 14.10 7.09 -6.66
N PRO A 373 13.50 6.25 -7.52
CA PRO A 373 12.06 6.05 -7.56
C PRO A 373 11.55 5.00 -6.58
N LEU A 374 12.39 4.11 -6.05
CA LEU A 374 11.92 3.14 -5.08
C LEU A 374 11.83 3.82 -3.71
N VAL A 375 10.60 4.09 -3.27
CA VAL A 375 10.30 5.00 -2.16
C VAL A 375 9.49 4.36 -1.02
N GLY A 376 9.33 3.04 -1.06
CA GLY A 376 8.67 2.31 0.02
C GLY A 376 8.31 0.88 -0.34
N GLY A 377 7.67 0.20 0.61
CA GLY A 377 7.12 -1.13 0.40
C GLY A 377 6.25 -1.61 1.55
N ALA A 378 5.53 -2.70 1.30
CA ALA A 378 4.67 -3.39 2.25
C ALA A 378 4.99 -4.89 2.33
N PHE A 379 5.38 -5.39 3.51
CA PHE A 379 5.68 -6.81 3.66
C PHE A 379 4.39 -7.65 3.62
N TRP A 380 4.50 -8.88 3.16
CA TRP A 380 3.45 -9.89 3.28
C TRP A 380 3.84 -10.88 4.39
N GLN A 381 3.09 -11.01 5.48
CA GLN A 381 1.90 -10.22 5.88
C GLN A 381 1.86 -10.02 7.40
N LEU A 382 1.13 -9.02 7.88
CA LEU A 382 0.94 -8.78 9.31
C LEU A 382 -0.22 -9.64 9.84
N LEU A 383 0.08 -10.47 10.85
CA LEU A 383 -0.93 -11.10 11.69
C LEU A 383 -0.78 -10.60 13.15
N LEU A 384 -1.84 -10.75 13.92
CA LEU A 384 -1.84 -10.44 15.35
C LEU A 384 -1.35 -11.62 16.17
N ASP A 385 -0.81 -11.29 17.34
CA ASP A 385 -0.58 -12.23 18.42
C ASP A 385 -1.90 -12.69 19.05
N GLY A 386 -1.94 -13.93 19.53
CA GLY A 386 -3.10 -14.51 20.23
C GLY A 386 -4.03 -15.37 19.36
N ASP A 387 -5.16 -15.77 19.97
CA ASP A 387 -6.07 -16.76 19.39
C ASP A 387 -6.85 -16.21 18.17
N GLY A 388 -7.08 -17.06 17.18
CA GLY A 388 -7.99 -16.78 16.06
C GLY A 388 -7.34 -16.27 14.78
N MET A 389 -6.00 -16.21 14.72
CA MET A 389 -5.24 -15.92 13.49
C MET A 389 -4.61 -17.15 12.85
N ASP A 390 -4.65 -18.31 13.50
CA ASP A 390 -3.98 -19.53 13.02
C ASP A 390 -4.47 -19.99 11.64
N ALA A 391 -5.76 -19.83 11.36
CA ALA A 391 -6.33 -20.17 10.05
C ALA A 391 -5.84 -19.26 8.91
N LEU A 392 -5.24 -18.11 9.24
CA LEU A 392 -4.70 -17.14 8.27
C LEU A 392 -3.18 -17.27 8.09
N LYS A 393 -2.51 -18.14 8.87
CA LYS A 393 -1.07 -18.40 8.74
C LYS A 393 -0.81 -19.14 7.44
N ASP A 394 -0.18 -18.45 6.50
CA ASP A 394 0.22 -18.97 5.19
C ASP A 394 1.72 -19.25 5.09
N GLY A 395 2.44 -19.14 6.21
CA GLY A 395 3.89 -19.34 6.28
C GLY A 395 4.72 -18.08 6.03
N TYR A 396 4.09 -16.95 5.72
CA TYR A 396 4.76 -15.65 5.54
C TYR A 396 4.50 -14.65 6.66
N GLN A 397 3.61 -14.99 7.60
CA GLN A 397 3.20 -14.06 8.64
C GLN A 397 4.39 -13.51 9.44
N ILE A 398 4.32 -12.23 9.74
CA ILE A 398 5.09 -11.56 10.78
C ILE A 398 4.11 -11.18 11.86
N VAL A 399 4.33 -11.69 13.06
CA VAL A 399 3.57 -11.33 14.26
C VAL A 399 4.49 -10.45 15.10
N LEU A 400 4.30 -9.13 15.06
CA LEU A 400 5.28 -8.16 15.59
C LEU A 400 5.71 -8.43 17.05
N PRO A 401 4.81 -8.80 17.98
CA PRO A 401 5.20 -9.12 19.35
C PRO A 401 6.00 -10.43 19.50
N GLU A 402 5.81 -11.39 18.59
CA GLU A 402 6.47 -12.70 18.61
C GLU A 402 7.79 -12.68 17.83
N ASP A 403 7.85 -11.91 16.75
CA ASP A 403 8.97 -11.81 15.81
C ASP A 403 9.89 -10.61 16.12
N ALA A 404 10.38 -10.53 17.36
CA ALA A 404 11.11 -9.36 17.88
C ALA A 404 12.24 -8.85 16.98
N ARG A 405 12.98 -9.75 16.30
CA ARG A 405 14.06 -9.36 15.38
C ARG A 405 13.53 -8.74 14.09
N ALA A 406 12.51 -9.33 13.47
CA ALA A 406 11.87 -8.74 12.29
C ALA A 406 11.21 -7.40 12.64
N ALA A 407 10.52 -7.33 13.78
CA ALA A 407 9.93 -6.09 14.29
C ALA A 407 10.98 -4.98 14.48
N THR A 408 12.16 -5.31 15.01
CA THR A 408 13.28 -4.35 15.13
C THR A 408 13.76 -3.88 13.76
N ILE A 409 13.97 -4.80 12.80
CA ILE A 409 14.42 -4.45 11.44
C ILE A 409 13.41 -3.51 10.76
N ILE A 410 12.12 -3.79 10.91
CA ILE A 410 11.03 -2.95 10.38
C ILE A 410 11.03 -1.59 11.04
N SER A 411 11.06 -1.52 12.37
CA SER A 411 11.09 -0.26 13.12
C SER A 411 12.28 0.63 12.74
N ASP A 412 13.49 0.05 12.71
CA ASP A 412 14.71 0.78 12.35
C ASP A 412 14.61 1.36 10.93
N HIS A 413 14.04 0.60 9.98
CA HIS A 413 13.82 1.10 8.62
C HIS A 413 12.75 2.21 8.58
N SER A 414 11.61 2.01 9.24
CA SER A 414 10.54 3.02 9.31
C SER A 414 11.06 4.35 9.88
N GLU A 415 11.88 4.30 10.93
CA GLU A 415 12.52 5.48 11.52
C GLU A 415 13.46 6.17 10.53
N LYS A 416 14.29 5.41 9.81
CA LYS A 416 15.18 5.95 8.75
C LYS A 416 14.39 6.65 7.65
N MET A 417 13.29 6.06 7.17
CA MET A 417 12.45 6.66 6.12
C MET A 417 11.73 7.92 6.62
N ALA A 418 11.26 7.92 7.86
CA ALA A 418 10.65 9.10 8.49
C ALA A 418 11.65 10.24 8.66
N GLU A 419 12.90 9.94 9.03
CA GLU A 419 13.96 10.93 9.13
C GLU A 419 14.34 11.49 7.74
N LEU A 420 14.43 10.63 6.73
CA LEU A 420 14.67 11.05 5.34
C LEU A 420 13.58 12.02 4.84
N SER A 421 12.31 11.76 5.15
CA SER A 421 11.20 12.68 4.84
C SER A 421 11.43 14.09 5.42
N LYS A 422 11.87 14.18 6.68
CA LYS A 422 12.16 15.47 7.34
C LYS A 422 13.36 16.18 6.71
N GLN A 423 14.41 15.44 6.35
CA GLN A 423 15.60 16.00 5.72
C GLN A 423 15.27 16.62 4.36
N VAL A 424 14.50 15.92 3.53
CA VAL A 424 14.05 16.42 2.22
C VAL A 424 13.20 17.70 2.39
N ALA A 425 12.29 17.72 3.36
CA ALA A 425 11.50 18.92 3.65
C ALA A 425 12.37 20.11 4.09
N ALA A 426 13.37 19.88 4.93
CA ALA A 426 14.30 20.92 5.37
C ALA A 426 15.17 21.47 4.22
N GLU A 427 15.59 20.62 3.29
CA GLU A 427 16.31 21.02 2.08
C GLU A 427 15.45 21.87 1.14
N ALA A 428 14.21 21.46 0.91
CA ALA A 428 13.25 22.21 0.10
C ALA A 428 13.03 23.63 0.68
N GLY A 429 12.83 23.74 1.99
CA GLY A 429 12.72 25.03 2.68
C GLY A 429 13.95 25.91 2.52
N ARG A 430 15.17 25.35 2.67
CA ARG A 430 16.42 26.10 2.44
C ARG A 430 16.55 26.61 1.01
N ARG A 431 16.18 25.79 0.02
CA ARG A 431 16.23 26.17 -1.41
C ARG A 431 15.26 27.30 -1.71
N TRP A 432 14.06 27.26 -1.15
CA TRP A 432 13.06 28.31 -1.31
C TRP A 432 13.51 29.64 -0.71
N SER A 433 14.06 29.63 0.52
CA SER A 433 14.61 30.82 1.17
C SER A 433 15.76 31.45 0.38
N ARG A 434 16.66 30.64 -0.22
CA ARG A 434 17.72 31.16 -1.10
C ARG A 434 17.16 31.82 -2.36
N LYS A 435 16.11 31.23 -2.97
CA LYS A 435 15.47 31.79 -4.17
C LYS A 435 14.80 33.13 -3.86
N ILE A 436 14.10 33.26 -2.73
CA ILE A 436 13.52 34.54 -2.29
C ILE A 436 14.61 35.56 -1.97
N GLY A 437 15.65 35.16 -1.23
CA GLY A 437 16.78 36.04 -0.94
C GLY A 437 17.45 36.58 -2.20
N SER A 438 17.55 35.77 -3.26
CA SER A 438 18.01 36.26 -4.56
C SER A 438 17.04 37.24 -5.21
N PHE A 439 15.72 36.99 -5.21
CA PHE A 439 14.72 37.92 -5.76
C PHE A 439 14.72 39.27 -5.02
N VAL A 440 14.77 39.27 -3.69
CA VAL A 440 14.84 40.50 -2.89
C VAL A 440 16.14 41.28 -3.17
N SER A 441 17.28 40.59 -3.37
CA SER A 441 18.52 41.26 -3.74
C SER A 441 18.51 41.89 -5.13
N TRP A 442 17.70 41.36 -6.05
CA TRP A 442 17.50 41.93 -7.38
C TRP A 442 16.60 43.16 -7.34
N ASP A 443 15.56 43.16 -6.50
CA ASP A 443 14.69 44.33 -6.29
C ASP A 443 15.44 45.48 -5.58
N ASP A 444 16.33 45.19 -4.63
CA ASP A 444 17.19 46.19 -3.99
C ASP A 444 18.21 46.81 -4.98
N GLN A 445 18.74 46.04 -5.94
CA GLN A 445 19.59 46.57 -7.01
C GLN A 445 18.79 47.41 -8.03
N PHE A 446 17.51 47.09 -8.26
CA PHE A 446 16.63 47.90 -9.12
C PHE A 446 16.19 49.20 -8.44
N LEU A 447 15.91 49.19 -7.13
CA LEU A 447 15.63 50.41 -6.37
C LEU A 447 16.85 51.33 -6.28
N HIS A 448 18.07 50.78 -6.14
CA HIS A 448 19.30 51.58 -6.17
C HIS A 448 19.59 52.20 -7.55
N CYS A 449 19.20 51.54 -8.65
CA CYS A 449 19.33 52.10 -9.99
C CYS A 449 18.26 53.14 -10.35
N LEU A 450 17.07 53.11 -9.72
CA LEU A 450 16.01 54.08 -9.97
C LEU A 450 16.21 55.42 -9.23
N VAL A 451 16.92 55.40 -8.09
CA VAL A 451 17.22 56.62 -7.30
C VAL A 451 18.37 57.45 -7.90
N LEU A 452 19.22 56.86 -8.75
CA LEU A 452 20.32 57.56 -9.43
C LEU A 452 19.96 58.13 -10.83
N ARG A 453 18.67 58.15 -11.20
CA ARG A 453 18.17 58.84 -12.42
C ARG A 453 17.28 60.07 -12.14
N TYR A 454 17.13 60.45 -10.87
CA TYR A 454 16.40 61.67 -10.43
C TYR A 454 17.16 62.49 -9.37
N MET A 455 18.49 62.45 -9.41
CA MET A 455 19.40 63.49 -8.92
C MET A 455 20.33 63.86 -10.07
#